data_AF-A0A366M1Y3-F1
#
_entry.id   AF-A0A366M1Y3-F1
#
_cell.length_a   1.000
_cell.length_b   1.000
_cell.length_c   1.000
_cell.angle_alpha   90.00
_cell.angle_beta   90.00
_cell.angle_gamma   90.00
#
_symmetry.space_group_name_H-M   'P 1'
#
loop_
_entity.id
_entity.type
_entity.pdbx_description
1 polymer ?
#
loop_
_entity_poly.entity_id
_entity_poly.type
_entity_poly.pdbx_seq_one_letter_code
_entity_poly.pdbx_strand_id
1 'polypeptide(L)'
;MYVEWPWRQVDPASPAWEGTMGFRRDGEHWEWSSTPWRIEPDPEGLGGGDLCMVGIPATEVKVVAIEEYDPPGEFGWVPKPTLGIGVCPVADLDDEEAGYVLYLPCGDPIEIEHLGI
;
A
#
# COMPACT_ATOMS: atom_id res chain seq x y z
N MET A 1 9.67 6.62 7.26
CA MET A 1 10.17 5.55 8.16
C MET A 1 10.09 4.23 7.42
N TYR A 2 10.89 3.22 7.80
CA TYR A 2 10.77 1.87 7.23
C TYR A 2 10.33 0.90 8.32
N VAL A 3 9.45 -0.04 7.99
CA VAL A 3 9.11 -1.17 8.86
C VAL A 3 9.36 -2.48 8.13
N GLU A 4 9.70 -3.52 8.88
CA GLU A 4 9.60 -4.89 8.39
C GLU A 4 8.14 -5.18 8.06
N TRP A 5 7.87 -5.57 6.82
CA TRP A 5 6.50 -5.72 6.34
C TRP A 5 5.97 -7.12 6.70
N PRO A 6 4.97 -7.22 7.59
CA PRO A 6 4.61 -8.51 8.18
C PRO A 6 3.74 -9.37 7.25
N TRP A 7 3.19 -8.80 6.18
CA TRP A 7 2.15 -9.44 5.37
C TRP A 7 2.63 -10.01 4.04
N ARG A 8 3.86 -9.70 3.63
CA ARG A 8 4.50 -10.26 2.44
C ARG A 8 5.82 -10.89 2.82
N GLN A 9 6.21 -11.91 2.08
CA GLN A 9 7.51 -12.55 2.23
C GLN A 9 8.37 -12.21 1.03
N VAL A 10 9.66 -11.97 1.25
CA VAL A 10 10.64 -11.83 0.16
C VAL A 10 10.61 -13.11 -0.68
N ASP A 11 10.55 -12.97 -2.00
CA ASP A 11 10.64 -14.13 -2.90
C ASP A 11 12.09 -14.63 -2.91
N PRO A 12 12.37 -15.85 -2.38
CA PRO A 12 13.74 -16.38 -2.37
C PRO A 12 14.26 -16.66 -3.79
N ALA A 13 13.39 -16.80 -4.79
CA ALA A 13 13.79 -16.97 -6.19
C ALA A 13 14.10 -15.63 -6.88
N SER A 14 13.62 -14.51 -6.35
CA SER A 14 13.82 -13.16 -6.90
C SER A 14 13.84 -12.12 -5.77
N PRO A 15 14.97 -11.91 -5.08
CA PRO A 15 15.04 -11.01 -3.92
C PRO A 15 15.17 -9.53 -4.35
N ALA A 16 14.25 -9.07 -5.21
CA ALA A 16 14.21 -7.68 -5.69
C ALA A 16 13.64 -6.69 -4.66
N TRP A 17 12.95 -7.21 -3.64
CA TRP A 17 12.43 -6.45 -2.49
C TRP A 17 13.04 -7.00 -1.20
N GLU A 18 13.40 -6.11 -0.28
CA GLU A 18 14.16 -6.45 0.93
C GLU A 18 13.30 -6.76 2.17
N GLY A 19 11.97 -6.81 2.02
CA GLY A 19 11.07 -7.10 3.13
C GLY A 19 10.65 -5.88 3.95
N THR A 20 11.05 -4.67 3.54
CA THR A 20 10.70 -3.43 4.25
C THR A 20 9.77 -2.55 3.42
N MET A 21 8.90 -1.81 4.10
CA MET A 21 8.03 -0.81 3.47
C MET A 21 8.26 0.55 4.09
N GLY A 22 8.30 1.57 3.22
CA GLY A 22 8.43 2.97 3.60
C GLY A 22 7.07 3.63 3.85
N PHE A 23 6.96 4.44 4.91
CA PHE A 23 5.83 5.33 5.13
C PHE A 23 6.29 6.78 5.22
N ARG A 24 5.46 7.66 4.70
CA ARG A 24 5.55 9.08 4.96
C ARG A 24 5.03 9.37 6.37
N ARG A 25 5.66 10.34 7.02
CA ARG A 25 5.32 10.77 8.38
C ARG A 25 4.60 12.13 8.39
N ASP A 26 4.53 12.75 7.24
CA ASP A 26 4.08 14.11 7.08
C ASP A 26 2.88 14.06 6.13
N GLY A 27 1.73 14.51 6.62
CA GLY A 27 0.48 14.57 5.87
C GLY A 27 0.53 15.57 4.71
N GLU A 28 1.48 16.51 4.73
CA GLU A 28 1.69 17.48 3.65
C GLU A 28 2.68 16.98 2.57
N HIS A 29 3.26 15.78 2.75
CA HIS A 29 4.14 15.21 1.75
C HIS A 29 3.35 14.85 0.48
N TRP A 30 3.84 15.23 -0.70
CA TRP A 30 3.14 15.00 -1.98
C TRP A 30 2.80 13.51 -2.24
N GLU A 31 3.67 12.57 -1.84
CA GLU A 31 3.37 11.13 -1.88
C GLU A 31 2.47 10.60 -0.73
N TRP A 32 1.87 11.46 0.09
CA TRP A 32 1.03 11.00 1.21
C TRP A 32 -0.13 10.14 0.73
N SER A 33 -0.71 10.48 -0.41
CA SER A 33 -1.81 9.74 -1.04
C SER A 33 -1.35 8.66 -2.02
N SER A 34 -0.05 8.35 -2.09
CA SER A 34 0.49 7.27 -2.95
C SER A 34 0.56 5.90 -2.26
N THR A 35 -0.08 5.78 -1.10
CA THR A 35 -0.19 4.53 -0.32
C THR A 35 -1.44 4.57 0.57
N PRO A 36 -2.13 3.43 0.79
CA PRO A 36 -3.29 3.39 1.68
C PRO A 36 -2.89 3.42 3.17
N TRP A 37 -1.63 3.16 3.48
CA TRP A 37 -1.20 2.89 4.85
C TRP A 37 -1.01 4.16 5.67
N ARG A 38 -1.47 4.13 6.91
CA ARG A 38 -1.34 5.20 7.90
C ARG A 38 -0.79 4.66 9.21
N ILE A 39 -0.21 5.56 9.99
CA ILE A 39 0.32 5.28 11.32
C ILE A 39 -0.53 6.04 12.33
N GLU A 40 -0.95 5.38 13.40
CA GLU A 40 -1.62 6.00 14.53
C GLU A 40 -0.87 5.68 15.85
N PRO A 41 -0.61 6.67 16.72
CA PRO A 41 -0.88 8.10 16.55
C PRO A 41 0.06 8.76 15.51
N ASP A 42 -0.16 10.04 15.23
CA ASP A 42 0.68 10.83 14.32
C ASP A 42 2.18 10.64 14.61
N PRO A 43 2.99 10.28 13.59
CA PRO A 43 4.39 9.98 13.76
C PRO A 43 5.28 11.15 14.22
N GLU A 44 4.80 12.39 14.22
CA GLU A 44 5.53 13.52 14.81
C GLU A 44 5.86 13.32 16.30
N GLY A 45 5.07 12.50 17.02
CA GLY A 45 5.26 12.21 18.44
C GLY A 45 6.02 10.91 18.76
N LEU A 46 6.39 10.11 17.76
CA LEU A 46 6.95 8.77 17.98
C LEU A 46 8.48 8.79 18.16
N GLY A 47 8.94 8.18 19.26
CA GLY A 47 10.33 7.89 19.57
C GLY A 47 10.72 6.43 19.29
N GLY A 48 12.03 6.16 19.32
CA GLY A 48 12.55 4.79 19.19
C GLY A 48 12.12 3.92 20.38
N GLY A 49 11.38 2.85 20.11
CA GLY A 49 10.85 1.92 21.12
C GLY A 49 9.36 2.11 21.42
N ASP A 50 8.72 3.16 20.88
CA ASP A 50 7.29 3.37 21.03
C ASP A 50 6.48 2.40 20.16
N LEU A 51 5.31 2.03 20.66
CA LEU A 51 4.34 1.23 19.91
C LEU A 51 3.45 2.16 19.08
N CYS A 52 3.28 1.83 17.80
CA CYS A 52 2.30 2.48 16.93
C CYS A 52 1.48 1.43 16.19
N MET A 53 0.29 1.81 15.76
CA MET A 53 -0.54 1.00 14.88
C MET A 53 -0.24 1.39 13.43
N VAL A 54 -0.02 0.38 12.59
CA VAL A 54 0.00 0.53 11.13
C VAL A 54 -1.30 -0.06 10.60
N GLY A 55 -2.08 0.75 9.90
CA GLY A 55 -3.37 0.33 9.37
C GLY A 55 -3.75 1.05 8.10
N ILE A 56 -4.94 0.74 7.59
CA ILE A 56 -5.56 1.43 6.47
C ILE A 56 -6.85 2.03 7.00
N PRO A 57 -7.00 3.37 7.05
CA PRO A 57 -8.28 3.96 7.38
C PRO A 57 -9.30 3.58 6.29
N ALA A 58 -10.57 3.42 6.67
CA ALA A 58 -11.63 3.23 5.70
C ALA A 58 -11.62 4.38 4.69
N THR A 59 -11.34 4.06 3.42
CA THR A 59 -11.09 5.06 2.37
C THR A 59 -11.91 4.69 1.15
N GLU A 60 -12.76 5.62 0.70
CA GLU A 60 -13.45 5.49 -0.57
C GLU A 60 -12.47 5.83 -1.70
N VAL A 61 -12.31 4.90 -2.65
CA VAL A 61 -11.39 5.04 -3.77
C VAL A 61 -12.09 4.81 -5.09
N LYS A 62 -11.63 5.49 -6.13
CA LYS A 62 -12.03 5.25 -7.52
C LYS A 62 -11.00 4.34 -8.18
N VAL A 63 -11.47 3.31 -8.88
CA VAL A 63 -10.62 2.51 -9.78
C VAL A 63 -10.22 3.36 -10.98
N VAL A 64 -8.92 3.50 -11.20
CA VAL A 64 -8.35 4.28 -12.31
C VAL A 64 -7.64 3.41 -13.34
N ALA A 65 -7.17 2.22 -12.94
CA ALA A 65 -6.52 1.27 -13.83
C ALA A 65 -6.72 -0.18 -13.35
N ILE A 66 -6.71 -1.12 -14.29
CA ILE A 66 -6.69 -2.56 -14.02
C ILE A 66 -5.62 -3.17 -14.92
N GLU A 67 -4.73 -3.96 -14.33
CA GLU A 67 -3.68 -4.71 -15.04
C GLU A 67 -3.69 -6.17 -14.61
N GLU A 68 -3.81 -7.08 -15.58
CA GLU A 68 -3.71 -8.52 -15.34
C GLU A 68 -2.29 -9.00 -15.66
N TYR A 69 -1.75 -9.90 -14.82
CA TYR A 69 -0.43 -10.49 -15.01
C TYR A 69 -0.56 -11.99 -15.33
N ASP A 70 -0.23 -12.35 -16.58
CA ASP A 70 -0.06 -13.74 -17.03
C ASP A 70 1.22 -13.83 -17.89
N PRO A 71 2.35 -14.32 -17.34
CA PRO A 71 2.51 -14.97 -16.04
C PRO A 71 2.41 -14.01 -14.83
N PRO A 72 2.25 -14.52 -13.59
CA PRO A 72 2.19 -13.69 -12.37
C PRO A 72 3.39 -12.73 -12.24
N GLY A 73 3.13 -11.54 -11.70
CA GLY A 73 4.12 -10.46 -11.61
C GLY A 73 5.32 -10.79 -10.71
N GLU A 74 6.51 -10.38 -11.14
CA GLU A 74 7.77 -10.62 -10.42
C GLU A 74 8.25 -9.37 -9.67
N PHE A 75 7.59 -9.06 -8.56
CA PHE A 75 7.88 -7.85 -7.76
C PHE A 75 8.83 -8.08 -6.58
N GLY A 76 9.41 -9.28 -6.49
CA GLY A 76 10.36 -9.67 -5.45
C GLY A 76 9.77 -10.08 -4.11
N TRP A 77 8.46 -10.30 -4.07
CA TRP A 77 7.73 -10.82 -2.93
C TRP A 77 6.71 -11.87 -3.35
N VAL A 78 6.31 -12.70 -2.38
CA VAL A 78 5.25 -13.71 -2.52
C VAL A 78 4.09 -13.42 -1.56
N PRO A 79 2.83 -13.78 -1.93
CA PRO A 79 2.45 -14.45 -3.18
C PRO A 79 2.65 -13.54 -4.41
N LYS A 80 3.03 -14.11 -5.57
CA LYS A 80 3.16 -13.33 -6.81
C LYS A 80 1.77 -12.86 -7.26
N PRO A 81 1.55 -11.56 -7.51
CA PRO A 81 0.24 -11.06 -7.86
C PRO A 81 -0.12 -11.44 -9.30
N THR A 82 -1.40 -11.68 -9.53
CA THR A 82 -1.98 -11.91 -10.86
C THR A 82 -2.83 -10.74 -11.34
N LEU A 83 -3.08 -9.76 -10.45
CA LEU A 83 -3.89 -8.59 -10.73
C LEU A 83 -3.32 -7.36 -10.00
N GLY A 84 -3.25 -6.23 -10.68
CA GLY A 84 -3.01 -4.90 -10.12
C GLY A 84 -4.23 -4.01 -10.35
N ILE A 85 -4.73 -3.40 -9.28
CA ILE A 85 -5.84 -2.44 -9.35
C ILE A 85 -5.29 -1.08 -8.94
N GLY A 86 -5.13 -0.18 -9.91
CA GLY A 86 -4.80 1.20 -9.66
C GLY A 86 -6.03 1.92 -9.10
N VAL A 87 -5.88 2.56 -7.95
CA VAL A 87 -6.95 3.30 -7.27
C VAL A 87 -6.49 4.68 -6.85
N CYS A 88 -7.40 5.64 -6.79
CA CYS A 88 -7.15 6.98 -6.25
C CYS A 88 -8.24 7.33 -5.21
N PRO A 89 -7.88 7.83 -4.01
CA PRO A 89 -8.85 8.34 -3.05
C PRO A 89 -9.79 9.37 -3.68
N VAL A 90 -11.10 9.27 -3.42
CA VAL A 90 -12.10 10.17 -4.01
C VAL A 90 -11.85 11.64 -3.62
N ALA A 91 -11.30 11.88 -2.44
CA ALA A 91 -10.93 13.21 -1.97
C ALA A 91 -9.76 13.84 -2.75
N ASP A 92 -8.94 13.03 -3.42
CA ASP A 92 -7.66 13.45 -4.03
C ASP A 92 -7.66 13.28 -5.56
N LEU A 93 -8.83 13.21 -6.21
CA LEU A 93 -8.93 12.94 -7.65
C LEU A 93 -8.30 14.00 -8.57
N ASP A 94 -8.14 15.24 -8.06
CA ASP A 94 -7.52 16.34 -8.79
C ASP A 94 -5.99 16.41 -8.57
N ASP A 95 -5.42 15.52 -7.75
CA ASP A 95 -3.98 15.41 -7.51
C ASP A 95 -3.36 14.32 -8.41
N GLU A 96 -2.48 14.73 -9.31
CA GLU A 96 -1.81 13.82 -10.26
C GLU A 96 -0.82 12.87 -9.59
N GLU A 97 -0.35 13.20 -8.38
CA GLU A 97 0.57 12.37 -7.60
C GLU A 97 -0.19 11.42 -6.65
N ALA A 98 -1.52 11.56 -6.55
CA ALA A 98 -2.35 10.69 -5.72
C ALA A 98 -2.69 9.37 -6.39
N GLY A 99 -2.76 8.33 -5.57
CA GLY A 99 -3.18 7.00 -5.97
C GLY A 99 -2.10 5.94 -5.83
N TYR A 100 -2.55 4.69 -5.77
CA TYR A 100 -1.71 3.54 -5.48
C TYR A 100 -2.27 2.29 -6.13
N VAL A 101 -1.44 1.25 -6.19
CA VAL A 101 -1.83 -0.05 -6.74
C VAL A 101 -2.11 -1.03 -5.61
N LEU A 102 -3.30 -1.61 -5.62
CA LEU A 102 -3.64 -2.79 -4.85
C LEU A 102 -3.28 -4.02 -5.69
N TYR A 103 -2.26 -4.75 -5.27
CA TYR A 103 -1.88 -6.00 -5.91
C TYR A 103 -2.70 -7.16 -5.32
N LEU A 104 -3.14 -8.12 -6.13
CA LEU A 104 -3.91 -9.27 -5.68
C LEU A 104 -3.38 -10.57 -6.30
N PRO A 105 -3.24 -11.65 -5.52
CA PRO A 105 -3.26 -11.64 -4.05
C PRO A 105 -2.03 -10.88 -3.49
N CYS A 106 -2.20 -10.02 -2.48
CA CYS A 106 -1.07 -9.28 -1.86
C CYS A 106 -0.65 -9.80 -0.49
N GLY A 107 -1.39 -10.70 0.15
CA GLY A 107 -1.14 -11.12 1.54
C GLY A 107 -1.46 -10.04 2.59
N ASP A 108 -1.57 -8.78 2.19
CA ASP A 108 -1.92 -7.65 3.06
C ASP A 108 -3.35 -7.78 3.62
N PRO A 109 -3.60 -7.35 4.88
CA PRO A 109 -4.90 -7.45 5.57
C PRO A 109 -5.84 -6.34 5.10
N ILE A 110 -6.13 -6.31 3.80
CA ILE A 110 -7.02 -5.32 3.18
C ILE A 110 -8.38 -5.99 2.94
N GLU A 111 -9.43 -5.37 3.48
CA GLU A 111 -10.81 -5.70 3.12
C GLU A 111 -11.27 -4.76 2.01
N ILE A 112 -11.80 -5.32 0.93
CA ILE A 112 -12.26 -4.57 -0.23
C ILE A 112 -13.75 -4.84 -0.41
N GLU A 113 -14.56 -3.79 -0.28
CA GLU A 113 -15.99 -3.82 -0.57
C GLU A 113 -16.27 -3.02 -1.85
N HIS A 114 -17.04 -3.60 -2.75
CA HIS A 114 -17.52 -2.89 -3.93
C HIS A 114 -18.77 -2.09 -3.56
N LEU A 115 -18.66 -0.76 -3.55
CA LEU A 115 -19.73 0.14 -3.12
C LEU A 115 -20.91 0.26 -4.10
N GLY A 116 -20.80 -0.33 -5.31
CA GLY A 116 -21.81 -0.22 -6.35
C GLY A 116 -21.84 1.16 -7.02
N ILE A 117 -22.35 1.22 -8.24
CA ILE A 117 -22.69 2.46 -8.98
C ILE A 117 -24.21 2.58 -9.09
#